data_AF-A0A7C5HPU6-F1
#
_entry.id   AF-A0A7C5HPU6-F1
#
_cell.length_a   1.000
_cell.length_b   1.000
_cell.length_c   1.000
_cell.angle_alpha   90.00
_cell.angle_beta   90.00
_cell.angle_gamma   90.00
#
_symmetry.space_group_name_H-M   'P 1'
#
loop_
_entity.id
_entity.type
_entity.pdbx_description
1 polymer ?
#
loop_
_entity_poly.entity_id
_entity_poly.type
_entity_poly.pdbx_seq_one_letter_code
_entity_poly.pdbx_strand_id
1 'polypeptide(L)'
;MDNENQLIHARKEKLGRLLEMGANPFPTKAERTHYIKDIFDDPESLIKNKTIVDVVGRIRSLRKMGKASFCHIEDETGKIQIYIKRDDVGQERYKIFKQCDLGDFVHVKGFVFYTLTNELSIHAEEFTFLAKAIRPLPVVKEKIEDGKKVIYDQFADKELRYRKRYLDLLLN
;
A
#
# COMPACT_ATOMS: atom_id res chain seq x y z
N MET A 1 -23.67 -5.42 -8.56
CA MET A 1 -22.79 -6.40 -9.24
C MET A 1 -22.02 -5.75 -10.39
N ASP A 2 -22.62 -4.81 -11.14
CA ASP A 2 -21.95 -4.18 -12.30
C ASP A 2 -20.72 -3.34 -11.96
N ASN A 3 -20.75 -2.57 -10.86
CA ASN A 3 -19.63 -1.71 -10.47
C ASN A 3 -18.38 -2.51 -10.02
N GLU A 4 -18.57 -3.62 -9.27
CA GLU A 4 -17.44 -4.49 -8.87
C GLU A 4 -16.80 -5.15 -10.10
N ASN A 5 -17.62 -5.61 -11.05
CA ASN A 5 -17.12 -6.19 -12.29
C ASN A 5 -16.35 -5.18 -13.14
N GLN A 6 -16.82 -3.92 -13.22
CA GLN A 6 -16.10 -2.83 -13.87
C GLN A 6 -14.74 -2.56 -13.21
N LEU A 7 -14.70 -2.52 -11.87
CA LEU A 7 -13.46 -2.34 -11.12
C LEU A 7 -12.48 -3.50 -11.36
N ILE A 8 -12.96 -4.74 -11.35
CA ILE A 8 -12.14 -5.92 -11.65
C ILE A 8 -11.56 -5.83 -13.07
N HIS A 9 -12.38 -5.41 -14.05
CA HIS A 9 -11.93 -5.25 -15.43
C HIS A 9 -10.81 -4.20 -15.53
N ALA A 10 -11.02 -3.01 -14.95
CA ALA A 10 -10.03 -1.95 -14.92
C ALA A 10 -8.71 -2.39 -14.24
N ARG A 11 -8.79 -3.22 -13.19
CA ARG A 11 -7.59 -3.76 -12.52
C ARG A 11 -6.85 -4.80 -13.38
N LYS A 12 -7.57 -5.60 -14.17
CA LYS A 12 -6.96 -6.52 -15.16
C LYS A 12 -6.29 -5.76 -16.31
N GLU A 13 -6.89 -4.69 -16.79
CA GLU A 13 -6.24 -3.82 -17.79
C GLU A 13 -4.95 -3.20 -17.24
N LYS A 14 -4.95 -2.74 -15.99
CA LYS A 14 -3.74 -2.23 -15.33
C LYS A 14 -2.67 -3.31 -15.18
N LEU A 15 -3.06 -4.55 -14.92
CA LEU A 15 -2.12 -5.68 -14.92
C LEU A 15 -1.48 -5.87 -16.31
N GLY A 16 -2.26 -5.78 -17.38
CA GLY A 16 -1.75 -5.80 -18.75
C GLY A 16 -0.73 -4.68 -19.00
N ARG A 17 -1.06 -3.44 -18.62
CA ARG A 17 -0.13 -2.30 -18.71
C ARG A 17 1.15 -2.51 -17.91
N LEU A 18 1.07 -3.08 -16.71
CA LEU A 18 2.25 -3.39 -15.90
C LEU A 18 3.20 -4.36 -16.63
N LEU A 19 2.65 -5.39 -17.28
CA LEU A 19 3.41 -6.35 -18.08
C LEU A 19 4.05 -5.69 -19.31
N GLU A 20 3.29 -4.86 -20.04
CA GLU A 20 3.79 -4.11 -21.20
C GLU A 20 4.95 -3.16 -20.84
N MET A 21 4.94 -2.63 -19.61
CA MET A 21 5.99 -1.79 -19.06
C MET A 21 7.19 -2.58 -18.52
N GLY A 22 7.21 -3.90 -18.68
CA GLY A 22 8.29 -4.78 -18.23
C GLY A 22 8.32 -5.03 -16.73
N ALA A 23 7.26 -4.68 -15.98
CA ALA A 23 7.15 -5.04 -14.57
C ALA A 23 6.80 -6.54 -14.44
N ASN A 24 7.45 -7.25 -13.53
CA ASN A 24 6.98 -8.56 -13.10
C ASN A 24 5.91 -8.37 -12.02
N PRO A 25 4.62 -8.64 -12.30
CA PRO A 25 3.56 -8.40 -11.33
C PRO A 25 3.50 -9.41 -10.19
N PHE A 26 4.30 -10.49 -10.26
CA PHE A 26 4.36 -11.57 -9.27
C PHE A 26 5.80 -12.14 -9.20
N PRO A 27 6.77 -11.36 -8.69
CA PRO A 27 8.15 -11.85 -8.54
C PRO A 27 8.22 -12.97 -7.50
N THR A 28 9.18 -13.88 -7.71
CA THR A 28 9.35 -15.05 -6.84
C THR A 28 9.94 -14.72 -5.46
N LYS A 29 10.59 -13.55 -5.33
CA LYS A 29 11.27 -13.09 -4.13
C LYS A 29 11.12 -11.59 -3.98
N ALA A 30 11.04 -11.14 -2.74
CA ALA A 30 11.25 -9.76 -2.33
C ALA A 30 12.18 -9.79 -1.12
N GLU A 31 13.13 -8.86 -1.07
CA GLU A 31 13.94 -8.66 0.12
C GLU A 31 13.12 -7.88 1.16
N ARG A 32 13.48 -8.04 2.43
CA ARG A 32 12.94 -7.29 3.56
C ARG A 32 13.99 -7.28 4.65
N THR A 33 14.37 -6.09 5.10
CA THR A 33 15.32 -5.93 6.22
C THR A 33 14.62 -5.53 7.51
N HIS A 34 13.47 -4.84 7.41
CA HIS A 34 12.72 -4.36 8.56
C HIS A 34 11.25 -4.70 8.43
N TYR A 35 10.61 -5.02 9.55
CA TYR A 35 9.18 -4.83 9.70
C TYR A 35 8.88 -3.35 9.93
N ILE A 36 7.65 -2.94 9.64
CA ILE A 36 7.22 -1.57 9.86
C ILE A 36 7.35 -1.18 11.35
N LYS A 37 7.01 -2.09 12.27
CA LYS A 37 7.17 -1.85 13.70
C LYS A 37 8.62 -1.55 14.10
N ASP A 38 9.60 -2.24 13.52
CA ASP A 38 11.01 -2.01 13.84
C ASP A 38 11.42 -0.55 13.54
N ILE A 39 10.81 0.06 12.52
CA ILE A 39 11.03 1.46 12.17
C ILE A 39 10.41 2.41 13.20
N PHE A 40 9.26 2.06 13.76
CA PHE A 40 8.60 2.85 14.80
C PHE A 40 9.24 2.68 16.18
N ASP A 41 9.87 1.53 16.44
CA ASP A 41 10.52 1.24 17.72
C ASP A 41 11.84 2.03 17.88
N ASP A 42 12.56 2.34 16.78
CA ASP A 42 13.81 3.12 16.82
C ASP A 42 14.00 4.09 15.62
N PRO A 43 13.08 5.05 15.38
CA PRO A 43 13.14 5.94 14.22
C PRO A 43 14.35 6.89 14.28
N GLU A 44 14.70 7.39 15.47
CA GLU A 44 15.76 8.39 15.64
C GLU A 44 17.13 7.84 15.25
N SER A 45 17.43 6.58 15.60
CA SER A 45 18.67 5.91 15.19
C SER A 45 18.73 5.71 13.68
N LEU A 46 17.64 5.23 13.07
CA LEU A 46 17.55 5.02 11.63
C LEU A 46 17.75 6.33 10.85
N ILE A 47 17.14 7.42 11.32
CA ILE A 47 17.28 8.76 10.73
C ILE A 47 18.71 9.27 10.89
N LYS A 48 19.26 9.23 12.12
CA LYS A 48 20.61 9.74 12.41
C LYS A 48 21.68 9.03 11.60
N ASN A 49 21.56 7.70 11.47
CA ASN A 49 22.52 6.86 10.76
C ASN A 49 22.26 6.81 9.25
N LYS A 50 21.16 7.41 8.77
CA LYS A 50 20.68 7.31 7.38
C LYS A 50 20.58 5.85 6.92
N THR A 51 20.08 4.99 7.81
CA THR A 51 19.93 3.57 7.53
C THR A 51 18.93 3.38 6.40
N ILE A 52 19.34 2.62 5.38
CA ILE A 52 18.43 2.20 4.32
C ILE A 52 17.56 1.07 4.85
N VAL A 53 16.25 1.32 4.89
CA VAL A 53 15.24 0.34 5.24
C VAL A 53 14.68 -0.28 3.97
N ASP A 54 14.37 -1.57 4.05
CA ASP A 54 13.77 -2.35 2.98
C ASP A 54 12.52 -3.02 3.56
N VAL A 55 11.36 -2.60 3.04
CA VAL A 55 10.04 -2.99 3.55
C VAL A 55 9.13 -3.47 2.42
N VAL A 56 8.22 -4.36 2.79
CA VAL A 56 7.15 -4.84 1.91
C VAL A 56 5.81 -4.64 2.60
N GLY A 57 4.77 -4.34 1.84
CA GLY A 57 3.45 -4.14 2.43
C GLY A 57 2.35 -3.96 1.41
N ARG A 58 1.12 -4.01 1.89
CA ARG A 58 -0.10 -3.77 1.13
C ARG A 58 -0.43 -2.28 1.11
N ILE A 59 -0.71 -1.72 -0.06
CA ILE A 59 -1.16 -0.32 -0.18
C ILE A 59 -2.54 -0.15 0.46
N ARG A 60 -2.62 0.68 1.50
CA ARG A 60 -3.86 1.04 2.21
C ARG A 60 -4.42 2.39 1.79
N SER A 61 -3.57 3.32 1.38
CA SER A 61 -3.99 4.61 0.82
C SER A 61 -3.02 5.04 -0.27
N LEU A 62 -3.49 5.83 -1.24
CA LEU A 62 -2.68 6.26 -2.38
C LEU A 62 -3.13 7.63 -2.87
N ARG A 63 -2.22 8.62 -2.81
CA ARG A 63 -2.41 10.01 -3.25
C ARG A 63 -1.36 10.35 -4.29
N LYS A 64 -1.80 10.56 -5.54
CA LYS A 64 -0.92 10.84 -6.69
C LYS A 64 -0.89 12.35 -6.97
N MET A 65 0.29 12.98 -6.94
CA MET A 65 0.46 14.44 -7.07
C MET A 65 1.53 14.80 -8.12
N GLY A 66 1.17 14.77 -9.40
CA GLY A 66 2.13 15.06 -10.47
C GLY A 66 3.35 14.12 -10.42
N LYS A 67 4.54 14.70 -10.16
CA LYS A 67 5.84 14.00 -10.06
C LYS A 67 6.16 13.40 -8.68
N ALA A 68 5.33 13.66 -7.66
CA ALA A 68 5.45 13.07 -6.33
C ALA A 68 4.16 12.36 -5.94
N SER A 69 4.22 11.45 -4.99
CA SER A 69 3.05 10.75 -4.47
C SER A 69 3.29 10.30 -3.04
N PHE A 70 2.19 10.13 -2.32
CA PHE A 70 2.20 9.54 -0.98
C PHE A 70 1.32 8.29 -1.00
N CYS A 71 1.77 7.22 -0.39
CA CYS A 71 0.92 6.08 -0.08
C CYS A 71 1.17 5.60 1.35
N HIS A 72 0.23 4.85 1.90
CA HIS A 72 0.50 4.07 3.09
C HIS A 72 0.60 2.62 2.70
N ILE A 73 1.64 1.95 3.19
CA ILE A 73 1.76 0.50 3.11
C ILE A 73 1.60 -0.08 4.51
N GLU A 74 1.09 -1.30 4.58
CA GLU A 74 0.88 -2.02 5.83
C GLU A 74 1.39 -3.46 5.70
N ASP A 75 2.09 -3.90 6.74
CA ASP A 75 2.55 -5.27 6.94
C ASP A 75 1.85 -5.86 8.18
N GLU A 76 2.28 -7.03 8.63
CA GLU A 76 1.69 -7.69 9.81
C GLU A 76 1.95 -6.96 11.13
N THR A 77 2.84 -5.97 11.16
CA THR A 77 3.30 -5.28 12.37
C THR A 77 2.80 -3.85 12.48
N GLY A 78 2.47 -3.21 11.36
CA GLY A 78 1.97 -1.85 11.36
C GLY A 78 1.83 -1.23 9.98
N LYS A 79 1.60 0.09 9.97
CA LYS A 79 1.37 0.88 8.76
C LYS A 79 2.31 2.08 8.74
N ILE A 80 2.94 2.34 7.61
CA ILE A 80 3.87 3.47 7.42
C ILE A 80 3.56 4.24 6.14
N GLN A 81 3.81 5.55 6.17
CA GLN A 81 3.71 6.39 4.99
C GLN A 81 4.97 6.24 4.12
N ILE A 82 4.77 6.17 2.81
CA ILE A 82 5.81 6.20 1.79
C ILE A 82 5.67 7.50 1.01
N TYR A 83 6.76 8.23 0.91
CA TYR A 83 6.92 9.33 -0.04
C TYR A 83 7.72 8.83 -1.23
N ILE A 84 7.17 8.97 -2.44
CA ILE A 84 7.81 8.54 -3.67
C ILE A 84 7.81 9.67 -4.70
N LYS A 85 9.00 10.00 -5.21
CA LYS A 85 9.19 11.05 -6.21
C LYS A 85 9.87 10.47 -7.44
N ARG A 86 9.36 10.85 -8.61
CA ARG A 86 9.84 10.37 -9.92
C ARG A 86 11.33 10.60 -10.13
N ASP A 87 11.84 11.72 -9.67
CA ASP A 87 13.23 12.10 -9.90
C ASP A 87 14.20 11.23 -9.07
N ASP A 88 13.70 10.55 -8.03
CA ASP A 88 14.50 9.71 -7.15
C ASP A 88 14.42 8.23 -7.58
N VAL A 89 13.21 7.70 -7.82
CA VAL A 89 13.03 6.30 -8.26
C VAL A 89 13.20 6.08 -9.78
N GLY A 90 13.29 7.16 -10.55
CA GLY A 90 13.33 7.13 -12.01
C GLY A 90 11.95 7.08 -12.69
N GLN A 91 11.92 7.49 -13.96
CA GLN A 91 10.66 7.65 -14.72
C GLN A 91 9.91 6.34 -14.91
N GLU A 92 10.59 5.24 -15.25
CA GLU A 92 9.94 3.96 -15.53
C GLU A 92 9.31 3.35 -14.27
N ARG A 93 10.06 3.29 -13.16
CA ARG A 93 9.53 2.82 -11.87
C ARG A 93 8.38 3.69 -11.38
N TYR A 94 8.46 5.00 -11.58
CA TYR A 94 7.38 5.90 -11.22
C TYR A 94 6.12 5.69 -12.06
N LYS A 95 6.25 5.42 -13.37
CA LYS A 95 5.10 5.05 -14.21
C LYS A 95 4.46 3.74 -13.71
N ILE A 96 5.27 2.74 -13.32
CA ILE A 96 4.78 1.48 -12.74
C ILE A 96 3.99 1.79 -11.45
N PHE A 97 4.55 2.59 -10.54
CA PHE A 97 3.87 3.02 -9.32
C PHE A 97 2.53 3.72 -9.61
N LYS A 98 2.43 4.51 -10.69
CA LYS A 98 1.15 5.14 -11.09
C LYS A 98 0.08 4.13 -11.51
N GLN A 99 0.43 2.87 -11.79
CA GLN A 99 -0.53 1.80 -12.05
C GLN A 99 -0.99 1.07 -10.76
N CYS A 100 -0.40 1.36 -9.61
CA CYS A 100 -0.83 0.79 -8.33
C CYS A 100 -2.23 1.27 -7.92
N ASP A 101 -2.92 0.39 -7.20
CA ASP A 101 -4.23 0.56 -6.58
C ASP A 101 -4.21 0.11 -5.11
N LEU A 102 -5.26 0.47 -4.37
CA LEU A 102 -5.45 -0.04 -3.01
C LEU A 102 -5.54 -1.57 -3.02
N GLY A 103 -4.81 -2.20 -2.09
CA GLY A 103 -4.72 -3.64 -1.94
C GLY A 103 -3.54 -4.28 -2.69
N ASP A 104 -2.88 -3.57 -3.61
CA ASP A 104 -1.67 -4.09 -4.26
C ASP A 104 -0.53 -4.22 -3.24
N PHE A 105 0.32 -5.23 -3.40
CA PHE A 105 1.55 -5.37 -2.61
C PHE A 105 2.72 -4.73 -3.33
N VAL A 106 3.56 -4.05 -2.57
CA VAL A 106 4.74 -3.35 -3.05
C VAL A 106 5.92 -3.55 -2.12
N HIS A 107 7.09 -3.38 -2.68
CA HIS A 107 8.37 -3.32 -2.00
C HIS A 107 8.95 -1.92 -2.18
N VAL A 108 9.47 -1.36 -1.10
CA VAL A 108 10.04 -0.03 -1.04
C VAL A 108 11.34 -0.10 -0.27
N LYS A 109 12.38 0.52 -0.84
CA LYS A 109 13.66 0.70 -0.18
C LYS A 109 14.05 2.16 -0.21
N GLY A 110 14.57 2.66 0.92
CA GLY A 110 14.94 4.05 1.06
C GLY A 110 15.22 4.41 2.51
N PHE A 111 15.12 5.69 2.87
CA PHE A 111 15.48 6.18 4.20
C PHE A 111 14.28 6.74 4.96
N VAL A 112 14.35 6.65 6.28
CA VAL A 112 13.31 7.13 7.21
C VAL A 112 13.46 8.64 7.42
N PHE A 113 12.34 9.36 7.49
CA PHE A 113 12.31 10.79 7.83
C PHE A 113 10.92 11.20 8.35
N TYR A 114 10.84 12.38 8.96
CA TYR A 114 9.56 13.03 9.28
C TYR A 114 9.19 14.04 8.19
N THR A 115 7.94 14.01 7.73
CA THR A 115 7.40 15.02 6.83
C THR A 115 7.15 16.35 7.57
N LEU A 116 6.80 17.41 6.84
CA LEU A 116 6.43 18.70 7.43
C LEU A 116 5.22 18.61 8.37
N THR A 117 4.34 17.62 8.20
CA THR A 117 3.21 17.36 9.08
C THR A 117 3.56 16.44 10.25
N ASN A 118 4.86 16.22 10.50
CA ASN A 118 5.39 15.36 11.56
C ASN A 118 4.90 13.91 11.49
N GLU A 119 4.76 13.38 10.27
CA GLU A 119 4.39 11.97 10.05
C GLU A 119 5.62 11.17 9.63
N LEU A 120 5.94 10.13 10.40
CA LEU A 120 7.06 9.23 10.11
C LEU A 120 6.84 8.53 8.77
N SER A 121 7.80 8.68 7.87
CA SER A 121 7.68 8.25 6.48
C SER A 121 8.99 7.65 5.97
N ILE A 122 8.90 6.83 4.91
CA ILE A 122 10.05 6.37 4.14
C ILE A 122 10.10 7.17 2.83
N HIS A 123 11.24 7.80 2.56
CA HIS A 123 11.55 8.39 1.27
C HIS A 123 12.06 7.31 0.34
N ALA A 124 11.26 6.92 -0.65
CA ALA A 124 11.57 5.82 -1.55
C ALA A 124 12.68 6.18 -2.54
N GLU A 125 13.75 5.38 -2.55
CA GLU A 125 14.83 5.42 -3.54
C GLU A 125 14.68 4.29 -4.55
N GLU A 126 14.16 3.13 -4.13
CA GLU A 126 13.78 2.03 -5.01
C GLU A 126 12.33 1.62 -4.78
N PHE A 127 11.67 1.20 -5.86
CA PHE A 127 10.29 0.74 -5.85
C PHE A 127 10.12 -0.51 -6.72
N THR A 128 9.53 -1.55 -6.15
CA THR A 128 9.18 -2.78 -6.85
C THR A 128 7.72 -3.12 -6.64
N PHE A 129 7.02 -3.39 -7.74
CA PHE A 129 5.66 -3.92 -7.69
C PHE A 129 5.70 -5.42 -7.39
N LEU A 130 4.90 -5.91 -6.44
CA LEU A 130 4.95 -7.32 -6.00
C LEU A 130 3.70 -8.13 -6.32
N ALA A 131 2.51 -7.57 -6.17
CA ALA A 131 1.29 -8.32 -6.47
C ALA A 131 0.12 -7.39 -6.78
N LYS A 132 -0.59 -7.68 -7.88
CA LYS A 132 -1.83 -6.98 -8.23
C LYS A 132 -3.01 -7.58 -7.48
N ALA A 133 -3.74 -6.76 -6.73
CA ALA A 133 -5.02 -7.12 -6.16
C ALA A 133 -6.11 -6.98 -7.23
N ILE A 134 -6.54 -8.07 -7.86
CA ILE A 134 -7.57 -8.01 -8.92
C ILE A 134 -8.95 -7.65 -8.38
N ARG A 135 -9.29 -8.13 -7.18
CA ARG A 135 -10.52 -7.75 -6.49
C ARG A 135 -10.26 -6.53 -5.60
N PRO A 136 -11.11 -5.49 -5.65
CA PRO A 136 -10.99 -4.36 -4.76
C PRO A 136 -11.21 -4.79 -3.30
N LEU A 137 -10.56 -4.10 -2.38
CA LEU A 137 -10.84 -4.28 -0.95
C LEU A 137 -12.27 -3.80 -0.65
N PRO A 138 -13.00 -4.49 0.25
CA PRO A 138 -14.28 -4.01 0.73
C PRO A 138 -14.14 -2.60 1.32
N VAL A 139 -15.08 -1.71 0.99
CA VAL A 139 -15.10 -0.35 1.55
C VAL A 139 -15.88 -0.41 2.86
N VAL A 140 -15.19 -0.19 3.98
CA VAL A 140 -15.84 0.05 5.27
C VAL A 140 -16.38 1.47 5.26
N LYS A 141 -17.70 1.63 5.37
CA LYS A 141 -18.33 2.95 5.42
C LYS A 141 -18.72 3.26 6.85
N GLU A 142 -18.12 4.29 7.42
CA GLU A 142 -18.53 4.83 8.72
C GLU A 142 -19.49 6.00 8.45
N LYS A 143 -20.71 5.91 8.98
CA LYS A 143 -21.71 6.98 8.91
C LYS A 143 -22.10 7.37 10.33
N ILE A 144 -22.29 8.65 10.56
CA ILE A 144 -22.86 9.13 11.81
C ILE A 144 -24.37 9.17 11.62
N GLU A 145 -25.10 8.30 12.32
CA GLU A 145 -26.56 8.34 12.41
C GLU A 145 -26.91 8.60 13.88
N ASP A 146 -27.75 9.61 14.13
CA ASP A 146 -28.21 10.00 15.47
C ASP A 146 -27.09 10.19 16.52
N GLY A 147 -25.97 10.80 16.10
CA GLY A 147 -24.82 11.04 16.98
C GLY A 147 -23.99 9.78 17.31
N LYS A 148 -24.32 8.62 16.73
CA LYS A 148 -23.59 7.37 16.87
C LYS A 148 -22.85 7.01 15.58
N LYS A 149 -21.60 6.55 15.73
CA LYS A 149 -20.78 6.06 14.62
C LYS A 149 -21.26 4.66 14.22
N VAL A 150 -22.02 4.57 13.13
CA VAL A 150 -22.47 3.31 12.53
C VAL A 150 -21.46 2.88 11.48
N ILE A 151 -20.83 1.73 11.70
CA ILE A 151 -19.89 1.12 10.75
C ILE A 151 -20.68 0.16 9.86
N TYR A 152 -20.94 0.53 8.61
CA TYR A 152 -21.41 -0.40 7.58
C TYR A 152 -20.21 -1.16 7.05
N ASP A 153 -19.87 -2.24 7.74
CA ASP A 153 -18.89 -3.22 7.31
C ASP A 153 -19.61 -4.46 6.76
N GLN A 154 -19.26 -4.86 5.54
CA GLN A 154 -19.71 -6.12 4.96
C GLN A 154 -19.27 -7.33 5.81
N PHE A 155 -18.25 -7.17 6.67
CA PHE A 155 -17.70 -8.19 7.55
C PHE A 155 -18.25 -8.16 8.99
N ALA A 156 -19.34 -7.45 9.28
CA ALA A 156 -20.04 -7.61 10.55
C ALA A 156 -20.68 -9.00 10.73
N ASP A 157 -21.02 -9.67 9.61
CA ASP A 157 -21.57 -11.02 9.60
C ASP A 157 -20.49 -12.09 9.91
N LYS A 158 -20.72 -12.85 10.99
CA LYS A 158 -19.83 -13.93 11.45
C LYS A 158 -19.61 -15.01 10.38
N GLU A 159 -20.64 -15.38 9.61
CA GLU A 159 -20.48 -16.43 8.61
C GLU A 159 -19.54 -15.98 7.48
N LEU A 160 -19.69 -14.73 7.03
CA LEU A 160 -18.84 -14.15 6.00
C LEU A 160 -17.38 -14.02 6.46
N ARG A 161 -17.16 -13.62 7.72
CA ARG A 161 -15.81 -13.58 8.33
C ARG A 161 -15.14 -14.95 8.32
N TYR A 162 -15.90 -16.02 8.60
CA TYR A 162 -15.36 -17.37 8.58
C TYR A 162 -15.07 -17.86 7.16
N ARG A 163 -15.97 -17.59 6.20
CA ARG A 163 -15.78 -17.99 4.79
C ARG A 163 -14.68 -17.21 4.08
N LYS A 164 -14.50 -15.94 4.44
CA LYS A 164 -13.50 -15.04 3.83
C LYS A 164 -12.57 -14.48 4.90
N ARG A 165 -11.95 -15.40 5.68
CA ARG A 165 -11.04 -15.04 6.79
C ARG A 165 -9.91 -14.11 6.36
N TYR A 166 -9.41 -14.25 5.14
CA TYR A 166 -8.37 -13.36 4.58
C TYR A 166 -8.82 -11.90 4.44
N LEU A 167 -10.12 -11.63 4.29
CA LEU A 167 -10.67 -10.27 4.30
C LEU A 167 -10.97 -9.81 5.72
N ASP A 168 -11.41 -10.70 6.60
CA ASP A 168 -11.60 -10.39 8.02
C ASP A 168 -10.29 -9.93 8.67
N LEU A 169 -9.20 -10.69 8.50
CA LEU A 169 -7.86 -10.32 8.99
C LEU A 169 -7.29 -9.04 8.37
N LEU A 170 -7.88 -8.58 7.26
CA LEU A 170 -7.45 -7.41 6.54
C LEU A 170 -8.19 -6.14 7.00
N LEU A 171 -9.36 -6.30 7.60
CA LEU A 171 -10.29 -5.22 7.98
C LEU A 171 -10.41 -5.03 9.50
N ASN A 172 -10.15 -6.09 10.28
CA ASN A 172 -10.28 -6.14 11.75
C ASN A 172 -8.95 -6.52 12.40
#